data_AF-A0A8B8TGD3-F1
#
_entry.id   AF-A0A8B8TGD3-F1
#
_cell.length_a   1.000
_cell.length_b   1.000
_cell.length_c   1.000
_cell.angle_alpha   90.00
_cell.angle_beta   90.00
_cell.angle_gamma   90.00
#
_symmetry.space_group_name_H-M   'P 1'
#
loop_
_entity.id
_entity.type
_entity.pdbx_description
1 polymer ?
#
loop_
_entity_poly.entity_id
_entity_poly.type
_entity_poly.pdbx_seq_one_letter_code
_entity_poly.pdbx_strand_id
1 'polypeptide(L)' 'MKEKIIDTAVATAQTRRSSLAPGSASSATTSDKPDTAEMEKFEKLKLKKVQEKNPLRSKETTEQEKQAGKS' A
#
# COMPACT_ATOMS: atom_id res chain seq x y z
N MET A 1 -15.12 -46.96 31.68
CA MET A 1 -16.48 -47.52 31.71
C MET A 1 -17.32 -46.77 30.69
N LYS A 2 -17.72 -47.53 29.67
CA LYS A 2 -18.74 -47.39 28.62
C LYS A 2 -19.54 -46.07 28.58
N GLU A 3 -19.51 -45.48 27.39
CA GLU A 3 -20.30 -44.33 26.95
C GLU A 3 -21.77 -44.40 27.39
N LYS A 4 -22.27 -43.29 27.93
CA LYS A 4 -23.70 -42.99 27.92
C LYS A 4 -23.92 -42.02 26.76
N ILE A 5 -24.34 -42.65 25.67
CA ILE A 5 -25.05 -42.10 24.52
C ILE A 5 -26.00 -41.01 25.01
N ILE A 6 -25.70 -39.76 24.64
CA ILE A 6 -26.66 -38.66 24.67
C ILE A 6 -27.05 -38.43 23.21
N ASP A 7 -28.03 -39.20 22.76
CA ASP A 7 -28.76 -38.89 21.54
C ASP A 7 -29.57 -37.63 21.82
N THR A 8 -29.15 -36.48 21.29
CA THR A 8 -30.00 -35.29 21.28
C THR A 8 -29.78 -34.48 20.02
N ALA A 9 -30.61 -34.84 19.04
CA ALA A 9 -31.19 -34.07 17.96
C ALA A 9 -30.42 -32.85 17.42
N VAL A 10 -29.92 -33.02 16.19
CA VAL A 10 -29.63 -31.93 15.24
C VAL A 10 -30.96 -31.29 14.85
N ALA A 11 -31.25 -30.09 15.37
CA ALA A 11 -32.38 -29.27 14.94
C ALA A 11 -31.90 -28.23 13.91
N THR A 12 -31.89 -28.61 12.63
CA THR A 12 -31.61 -27.71 11.51
C THR A 12 -32.87 -26.91 11.17
N ALA A 13 -33.02 -25.71 11.75
CA ALA A 13 -34.05 -24.77 11.32
C ALA A 13 -33.50 -23.87 10.20
N GLN A 14 -34.10 -24.00 9.02
CA GLN A 14 -33.82 -23.21 7.83
C GLN A 14 -34.30 -21.76 8.01
N THR A 15 -33.39 -20.86 8.39
CA THR A 15 -33.65 -19.43 8.24
C THR A 15 -33.55 -19.06 6.77
N ARG A 16 -34.67 -18.58 6.22
CA ARG A 16 -34.83 -18.11 4.84
C ARG A 16 -33.62 -17.29 4.41
N ARG A 17 -32.92 -17.75 3.36
CA ARG A 17 -32.00 -16.90 2.61
C ARG A 17 -32.86 -15.86 1.90
N SER A 18 -33.04 -14.69 2.53
CA SER A 18 -33.56 -13.52 1.82
C SER A 18 -32.58 -13.21 0.69
N SER A 19 -33.02 -13.43 -0.53
CA SER A 19 -32.34 -13.00 -1.74
C SER A 19 -32.27 -11.47 -1.75
N LEU A 20 -31.19 -10.90 -1.21
CA LEU A 20 -30.79 -9.56 -1.59
C LEU A 20 -29.84 -9.73 -2.78
N ALA A 21 -30.24 -9.10 -3.88
CA ALA A 21 -29.53 -9.08 -5.15
C ALA A 21 -28.03 -8.83 -4.96
N PRO A 22 -27.16 -9.32 -5.86
CA PRO A 22 -25.81 -8.79 -5.93
C PRO A 22 -25.96 -7.30 -6.23
N GLY A 23 -25.82 -6.48 -5.19
CA GLY A 23 -25.59 -5.06 -5.36
C GLY A 23 -24.31 -4.97 -6.18
N SER A 24 -24.46 -4.68 -7.47
CA SER A 24 -23.35 -4.28 -8.32
C SER A 24 -22.76 -3.04 -7.68
N ALA A 25 -21.79 -3.25 -6.77
CA ALA A 25 -20.85 -2.23 -6.40
C ALA A 25 -20.12 -1.94 -7.71
N SER A 26 -20.60 -0.90 -8.41
CA SER A 26 -19.87 -0.27 -9.50
C SER A 26 -18.56 0.14 -8.86
N SER A 27 -17.53 -0.70 -9.05
CA SER A 27 -16.17 -0.42 -8.65
C SER A 27 -15.78 0.81 -9.44
N ALA A 28 -16.05 1.98 -8.86
CA ALA A 28 -15.54 3.23 -9.36
C ALA A 28 -14.03 3.08 -9.29
N THR A 29 -13.45 2.78 -10.44
CA THR A 29 -12.01 2.80 -10.64
C THR A 29 -11.59 4.23 -10.40
N THR A 30 -11.25 4.56 -9.15
CA THR A 30 -10.34 5.65 -8.85
C THR A 30 -9.01 5.19 -9.44
N SER A 31 -8.86 5.40 -10.74
CA SER A 31 -7.64 5.12 -11.46
C SER A 31 -6.54 5.84 -10.69
N ASP A 32 -5.65 5.07 -10.05
CA ASP A 32 -4.49 5.56 -9.31
C ASP A 32 -3.51 6.37 -10.21
N LYS A 33 -3.79 6.36 -11.51
CA LYS A 33 -3.05 7.13 -12.50
C LYS A 33 -3.38 8.61 -12.31
N PRO A 34 -2.35 9.47 -12.21
CA PRO A 34 -2.57 10.91 -12.13
C PRO A 34 -3.32 11.40 -13.36
N ASP A 35 -4.13 12.44 -13.17
CA ASP A 35 -4.85 13.08 -14.26
C ASP A 35 -3.85 13.73 -15.23
N THR A 36 -3.91 13.33 -16.50
CA THR A 36 -2.96 13.80 -17.52
C THR A 36 -3.17 15.27 -17.87
N ALA A 37 -4.40 15.79 -17.73
CA ALA A 37 -4.71 17.19 -18.01
C ALA A 37 -4.20 18.10 -16.88
N GLU A 38 -4.14 17.63 -15.64
CA GLU A 38 -3.46 18.34 -14.54
C GLU A 38 -1.96 18.45 -14.77
N MET A 39 -1.33 17.41 -15.34
CA MET A 39 0.10 17.43 -15.67
C MET A 39 0.43 18.43 -16.80
N GLU A 40 -0.46 18.59 -17.79
CA GLU A 40 -0.29 19.59 -18.86
C GLU A 40 -0.35 21.04 -18.34
N LYS A 41 -1.20 21.28 -17.32
CA LYS A 41 -1.39 22.59 -16.69
C LYS A 41 -0.32 22.92 -15.64
N PHE A 42 0.61 22.00 -15.36
CA PHE A 42 1.62 22.20 -14.33
C PHE A 42 2.67 23.24 -14.75
N GLU A 43 2.64 24.40 -14.11
CA GLU A 43 3.60 25.48 -14.36
C GLU A 43 4.99 25.14 -13.79
N LYS A 44 6.01 25.12 -14.66
CA LYS A 44 7.42 24.85 -14.28
C LYS A 44 7.96 25.81 -13.21
N LEU A 45 7.38 27.00 -13.07
CA LEU A 45 7.73 28.00 -12.07
C LEU A 45 7.35 27.59 -10.63
N LYS A 46 6.43 26.62 -10.49
CA LYS A 46 6.06 26.02 -9.20
C LYS A 46 7.10 25.01 -8.70
N LEU A 47 8.08 24.62 -9.52
CA LEU A 47 9.19 23.77 -9.09
C LEU A 47 10.16 24.56 -8.21
N LYS A 48 10.36 24.10 -6.98
CA LYS A 48 11.44 24.60 -6.12
C LYS A 48 12.80 24.25 -6.74
N LYS A 49 13.69 25.22 -6.85
CA LYS A 49 15.09 24.97 -7.20
C LYS A 49 15.75 24.27 -6.02
N VAL A 50 16.07 22.99 -6.18
CA VAL A 50 16.86 22.26 -5.18
C VAL A 50 18.33 22.42 -5.51
N GLN A 51 19.10 22.94 -4.56
CA GLN A 51 20.55 22.82 -4.58
C GLN A 51 20.88 21.40 -4.12
N GLU A 52 21.71 20.67 -4.87
CA GLU A 52 22.20 19.36 -4.46
C GLU A 52 22.88 19.48 -3.09
N LYS A 53 22.24 18.99 -2.03
CA LYS A 53 22.77 19.02 -0.65
C LYS A 53 23.72 17.86 -0.36
N ASN A 54 23.87 16.94 -1.31
CA ASN A 54 24.83 15.87 -1.27
C ASN A 54 25.72 15.95 -2.51
N PRO A 55 26.52 17.02 -2.68
CA PRO A 55 27.54 17.04 -3.71
C PRO A 55 28.38 15.78 -3.55
N LEU A 56 28.61 15.07 -4.66
CA LEU A 56 29.48 13.88 -4.68
C LEU A 56 30.72 14.15 -3.84
N ARG A 57 30.98 13.27 -2.86
CA ARG A 57 32.11 13.34 -1.94
C ARG A 57 33.36 13.70 -2.75
N SER A 58 34.05 14.79 -2.38
CA SER A 58 35.24 15.21 -3.10
C SER A 58 36.32 14.13 -3.00
N LYS A 59 37.29 14.15 -3.93
CA LYS A 59 38.43 13.20 -3.89
C LYS A 59 39.17 13.27 -2.55
N GLU A 60 39.31 14.47 -2.00
CA GLU A 60 39.89 14.71 -0.67
C GLU A 60 39.10 14.00 0.43
N THR A 61 37.77 14.16 0.45
CA THR A 61 36.96 13.54 1.49
C THR A 61 36.99 12.02 1.36
N THR A 62 37.10 11.45 0.15
CA THR A 62 37.27 10.00 -0.08
C THR A 62 38.62 9.48 0.46
N GLU A 63 39.71 10.23 0.29
CA GLU A 63 41.04 9.91 0.85
C GLU A 63 41.01 9.90 2.38
N GLN A 64 40.36 10.89 3.00
CA GLN A 64 40.20 10.96 4.45
C GLN A 64 39.44 9.75 5.01
N GLU A 65 38.36 9.31 4.35
CA GLU A 65 37.62 8.10 4.77
C GLU A 65 38.50 6.86 4.71
N LYS A 66 39.27 6.73 3.62
CA LYS A 66 40.20 5.62 3.42
C LYS A 66 41.26 5.60 4.52
N GLN A 67 41.75 6.75 4.99
CA GLN A 67 42.73 6.80 6.08
C GLN A 67 42.09 6.59 7.46
N ALA A 68 40.89 7.12 7.69
CA ALA A 68 40.16 6.95 8.96
C ALA A 68 39.76 5.48 9.23
N GLY A 69 39.58 4.67 8.19
CA GLY A 69 39.35 3.23 8.31
C GLY A 69 40.62 2.38 8.51
N LYS A 70 41.80 3.01 8.55
CA LYS A 70 43.10 2.36 8.82
C LYS A 70 43.55 2.71 10.24
N SER A 71 42.82 2.24 11.25
CA SER A 71 43.26 2.29 12.64
C SER A 71 42.99 0.97 13.34
#